data_AF-A0AAD9M422-F1
#
_entry.id   AF-A0AAD9M422-F1
#
_cell.length_a   1.000
_cell.length_b   1.000
_cell.length_c   1.000
_cell.angle_alpha   90.00
_cell.angle_beta   90.00
_cell.angle_gamma   90.00
#
_symmetry.space_group_name_H-M   'P 1'
#
loop_
_entity.id
_entity.type
_entity.pdbx_description
1 polymer ?
#
loop_
_entity_poly.entity_id
_entity_poly.type
_entity_poly.pdbx_seq_one_letter_code
_entity_poly.pdbx_strand_id
1 'polypeptide(L)'
;MPSTYRYTDGYRWYSEGNERPSGLVSYEVDEQGRVIIAAGEVWCRVAFDWREVPSDDPNGTPKREAILCHDAHRWSSLGALKKHIKEAHELEVAPSAAGGLSSADDQKTSRFYNGLHRLSKGMKVNLVTPRKARAIMEDRELHNSPLHGDGTTAVAKLGQ
;
A
#
# COMPACT_ATOMS: atom_id res chain seq x y z
N MET A 1 -2.69 18.27 -15.60
CA MET A 1 -1.34 18.68 -15.13
C MET A 1 -0.46 17.45 -15.22
N PRO A 2 0.53 17.35 -16.13
CA PRO A 2 0.91 16.05 -16.65
C PRO A 2 1.83 15.32 -15.66
N SER A 3 1.22 14.66 -14.70
CA SER A 3 1.52 13.26 -14.49
C SER A 3 0.40 12.45 -15.15
N THR A 4 0.75 11.22 -15.45
CA THR A 4 -0.10 10.07 -15.81
C THR A 4 0.93 8.97 -15.78
N TYR A 5 1.31 8.57 -14.56
CA TYR A 5 2.52 7.77 -14.28
C TYR A 5 2.73 6.61 -15.26
N ARG A 6 1.64 6.06 -15.80
CA ARG A 6 1.59 5.01 -16.83
C ARG A 6 2.39 5.30 -18.10
N TYR A 7 2.56 6.55 -18.48
CA TYR A 7 3.30 6.94 -19.69
C TYR A 7 4.75 7.30 -19.40
N THR A 8 5.20 7.21 -18.15
CA THR A 8 6.60 7.49 -17.79
C THR A 8 7.49 6.32 -18.17
N ASP A 9 8.74 6.61 -18.56
CA ASP A 9 9.74 5.57 -18.84
C ASP A 9 9.98 4.69 -17.63
N GLY A 10 9.95 5.26 -16.43
CA GLY A 10 10.10 4.51 -15.18
C GLY A 10 8.99 3.47 -15.01
N TYR A 11 7.74 3.82 -15.26
CA TYR A 11 6.65 2.86 -15.16
C TYR A 11 6.68 1.82 -16.28
N ARG A 12 6.98 2.21 -17.53
CA ARG A 12 7.10 1.25 -18.63
C ARG A 12 8.18 0.22 -18.34
N TRP A 13 9.37 0.66 -17.97
CA TRP A 13 10.46 -0.22 -17.53
C TRP A 13 10.03 -1.16 -16.38
N TYR A 14 9.39 -0.61 -15.35
CA TYR A 14 8.95 -1.39 -14.17
C TYR A 14 7.86 -2.42 -14.51
N SER A 15 6.89 -2.03 -15.34
CA SER A 15 5.71 -2.83 -15.66
C SER A 15 5.92 -3.82 -16.81
N GLU A 16 6.94 -3.64 -17.64
CA GLU A 16 7.30 -4.54 -18.74
C GLU A 16 8.50 -5.44 -18.41
N GLY A 17 9.13 -5.25 -17.24
CA GLY A 17 10.24 -6.07 -16.78
C GLY A 17 9.86 -7.55 -16.65
N ASN A 18 10.80 -8.43 -17.01
CA ASN A 18 10.67 -9.88 -16.84
C ASN A 18 11.10 -10.36 -15.45
N GLU A 19 11.81 -9.52 -14.70
CA GLU A 19 12.32 -9.81 -13.37
C GLU A 19 11.90 -8.71 -12.40
N ARG A 20 11.61 -9.10 -11.16
CA ARG A 20 11.29 -8.14 -10.10
C ARG A 20 12.50 -7.23 -9.83
N PRO A 21 12.35 -5.89 -9.92
CA PRO A 21 13.44 -4.96 -9.65
C PRO A 21 14.07 -5.15 -8.27
N SER A 22 15.40 -5.05 -8.20
CA SER A 22 16.14 -4.95 -6.95
C SER A 22 15.91 -3.60 -6.27
N GLY A 23 15.97 -3.55 -4.93
CA GLY A 23 15.81 -2.30 -4.17
C GLY A 23 14.36 -1.83 -4.02
N LEU A 24 13.39 -2.69 -4.34
CA LEU A 24 12.00 -2.43 -3.99
C LEU A 24 11.85 -2.41 -2.46
N VAL A 25 11.27 -1.33 -1.95
CA VAL A 25 10.88 -1.23 -0.54
C VAL A 25 9.58 -2.01 -0.30
N SER A 26 9.33 -2.45 0.93
CA SER A 26 8.08 -3.13 1.28
C SER A 26 6.86 -2.22 1.11
N TYR A 27 5.66 -2.82 1.10
CA TYR A 27 4.44 -2.01 1.20
C TYR A 27 4.38 -1.24 2.52
N GLU A 28 3.68 -0.11 2.48
CA GLU A 28 3.25 0.58 3.69
C GLU A 28 1.92 -0.01 4.17
N VAL A 29 1.63 0.16 5.45
CA VAL A 29 0.35 -0.23 6.07
C VAL A 29 -0.44 1.02 6.48
N ASP A 30 -1.76 0.93 6.45
CA ASP A 30 -2.63 1.97 7.01
C ASP A 30 -2.76 1.84 8.53
N GLU A 31 -3.56 2.72 9.13
CA GLU A 31 -3.81 2.74 10.59
C GLU A 31 -4.51 1.48 11.11
N GLN A 32 -5.20 0.74 10.23
CA GLN A 32 -5.81 -0.55 10.54
C GLN A 32 -4.89 -1.74 10.28
N GLY A 33 -3.62 -1.49 9.91
CA GLY A 33 -2.66 -2.55 9.60
C GLY A 33 -2.85 -3.19 8.22
N ARG A 34 -3.66 -2.60 7.34
CA ARG A 34 -3.93 -3.13 6.00
C ARG A 34 -2.88 -2.65 5.01
N VAL A 35 -2.48 -3.53 4.11
CA VAL A 35 -1.45 -3.28 3.10
C VAL A 35 -1.94 -2.26 2.06
N ILE A 36 -1.16 -1.19 1.87
CA ILE A 36 -1.43 -0.16 0.87
C ILE A 36 -0.68 -0.50 -0.43
N ILE A 37 -1.43 -0.89 -1.45
CA ILE A 37 -0.87 -1.20 -2.77
C ILE A 37 -0.96 0.02 -3.68
N ALA A 38 0.17 0.42 -4.25
CA ALA A 38 0.26 1.54 -5.18
C ALA A 38 -0.43 1.24 -6.52
N ALA A 39 -0.83 2.30 -7.23
CA ALA A 39 -1.37 2.14 -8.56
C ALA A 39 -0.30 1.64 -9.55
N GLY A 40 -0.66 0.64 -10.36
CA GLY A 40 0.24 0.04 -11.34
C GLY A 40 1.21 -1.00 -10.76
N GLU A 41 1.08 -1.37 -9.49
CA GLU A 41 1.90 -2.43 -8.89
C GLU A 41 1.63 -3.77 -9.59
N VAL A 42 2.71 -4.45 -10.00
CA VAL A 42 2.66 -5.77 -10.65
C VAL A 42 3.54 -6.81 -9.96
N TRP A 43 4.27 -6.45 -8.91
CA TRP A 43 5.13 -7.35 -8.15
C TRP A 43 4.68 -7.38 -6.69
N CYS A 44 4.76 -8.54 -6.05
CA CYS A 44 4.54 -8.63 -4.60
C CYS A 44 5.72 -8.00 -3.84
N ARG A 45 5.42 -7.01 -2.99
CA ARG A 45 6.37 -6.33 -2.09
C ARG A 45 6.04 -6.53 -0.61
N VAL A 46 5.29 -7.58 -0.27
CA VAL A 46 5.13 -7.96 1.14
C VAL A 46 6.51 -8.36 1.68
N ALA A 47 6.89 -7.79 2.82
CA ALA A 47 8.07 -8.21 3.55
C ALA A 47 7.78 -9.56 4.20
N PHE A 48 8.58 -10.57 3.86
CA PHE A 48 8.55 -11.87 4.51
C PHE A 48 9.47 -11.90 5.74
N ASP A 49 10.62 -11.22 5.64
CA ASP A 49 11.58 -11.09 6.72
C ASP A 49 12.33 -9.75 6.61
N TRP A 50 13.23 -9.47 7.56
CA TRP A 50 14.02 -8.25 7.62
C TRP A 50 15.47 -8.57 7.93
N ARG A 51 16.38 -8.00 7.14
CA ARG A 51 17.82 -8.07 7.40
C ARG A 51 18.37 -6.73 7.84
N GLU A 52 19.42 -6.76 8.64
CA GLU A 52 20.21 -5.57 8.93
C GLU A 52 21.21 -5.34 7.80
N VAL A 53 21.27 -4.11 7.32
CA VAL A 53 22.28 -3.65 6.37
C VAL A 53 23.07 -2.50 7.00
N PRO A 54 24.39 -2.45 6.78
CA PRO A 54 25.22 -1.36 7.29
C PRO A 54 24.65 -0.01 6.87
N SER A 55 24.67 0.95 7.80
CA SER A 55 24.39 2.33 7.44
C SER A 55 25.50 2.86 6.54
N ASP A 56 25.14 3.70 5.57
CA ASP A 56 26.13 4.51 4.82
C ASP A 56 26.82 5.55 5.73
N ASP A 57 26.22 5.84 6.89
CA ASP A 57 26.80 6.69 7.92
C ASP A 57 27.60 5.82 8.91
N PRO A 58 28.90 6.07 9.09
CA PRO A 58 29.75 5.29 10.00
C PRO A 58 29.32 5.35 11.48
N ASN A 59 28.50 6.35 11.87
CA ASN A 59 27.91 6.45 13.21
C ASN A 59 26.39 6.19 13.21
N GLY A 60 25.82 5.82 12.07
CA GLY A 60 24.39 5.61 11.92
C GLY A 60 23.95 4.23 12.44
N THR A 61 22.74 4.17 12.98
CA THR A 61 22.08 2.90 13.31
C THR A 61 21.97 2.04 12.04
N PRO A 62 22.24 0.72 12.12
CA PRO A 62 22.03 -0.19 11.00
C PRO A 62 20.63 0.00 10.40
N LYS A 63 20.56 0.06 9.07
CA LYS A 63 19.28 0.15 8.38
C LYS A 63 18.67 -1.25 8.31
N ARG A 64 17.36 -1.36 8.43
CA ARG A 64 16.66 -2.63 8.14
C ARG A 64 16.16 -2.62 6.72
N GLU A 65 16.47 -3.67 5.97
CA GLU A 65 15.97 -3.88 4.62
C GLU A 65 15.01 -5.07 4.61
N ALA A 66 13.87 -4.90 3.95
CA ALA A 66 12.88 -5.95 3.81
C ALA A 66 13.37 -7.02 2.83
N ILE A 67 13.30 -8.28 3.26
CA ILE A 67 13.35 -9.44 2.37
C ILE A 67 11.93 -9.65 1.86
N LEU A 68 11.72 -9.37 0.57
CA LEU A 68 10.39 -9.46 -0.04
C LEU A 68 9.97 -10.90 -0.30
N CYS A 69 8.66 -11.11 -0.46
CA CYS A 69 8.05 -12.38 -0.87
C CYS A 69 8.90 -13.11 -1.92
N HIS A 70 9.14 -14.41 -1.73
CA HIS A 70 9.94 -15.21 -2.66
C HIS A 70 9.28 -15.37 -4.03
N ASP A 71 7.96 -15.18 -4.09
CA ASP A 71 7.23 -15.20 -5.34
C ASP A 71 7.50 -13.91 -6.14
N ALA A 72 8.53 -13.98 -6.98
CA ALA A 72 9.03 -12.88 -7.79
C ALA A 72 8.36 -12.81 -9.17
N HIS A 73 7.24 -13.50 -9.39
CA HIS A 73 6.53 -13.43 -10.68
C HIS A 73 5.75 -12.11 -10.83
N ARG A 74 5.52 -11.77 -12.10
CA ARG A 74 4.76 -10.58 -12.50
C ARG A 74 3.27 -10.90 -12.55
N TRP A 75 2.48 -10.18 -11.78
CA TRP A 75 1.03 -10.31 -11.77
C TRP A 75 0.40 -9.63 -12.98
N SER A 76 -0.50 -10.33 -13.67
CA SER A 76 -1.21 -9.82 -14.86
C SER A 76 -2.21 -8.71 -14.52
N SER A 77 -2.65 -8.62 -13.26
CA SER A 77 -3.57 -7.60 -12.79
C SER A 77 -3.40 -7.32 -11.30
N LEU A 78 -3.81 -6.12 -10.88
CA LEU A 78 -3.86 -5.74 -9.47
C LEU A 78 -4.81 -6.65 -8.67
N GLY A 79 -5.89 -7.16 -9.28
CA GLY A 79 -6.81 -8.09 -8.62
C GLY A 79 -6.14 -9.43 -8.27
N ALA A 80 -5.34 -9.97 -9.18
CA ALA A 80 -4.58 -11.21 -8.94
C ALA A 80 -3.50 -11.01 -7.87
N LEU A 81 -2.78 -9.89 -7.91
CA LEU A 81 -1.81 -9.53 -6.87
C LEU A 81 -2.47 -9.41 -5.48
N LYS A 82 -3.62 -8.72 -5.39
CA LYS A 82 -4.39 -8.61 -4.14
C LYS A 82 -4.83 -9.96 -3.61
N LYS A 83 -5.29 -10.84 -4.50
CA LYS A 83 -5.69 -12.22 -4.14
C LYS A 83 -4.51 -12.97 -3.53
N HIS A 84 -3.34 -12.92 -4.16
CA HIS A 84 -2.13 -13.53 -3.61
C HIS A 84 -1.72 -12.96 -2.26
N ILE A 85 -1.75 -11.64 -2.09
CA ILE A 85 -1.42 -11.04 -0.78
C ILE A 85 -2.35 -11.56 0.31
N LYS A 86 -3.64 -11.70 0.00
CA LYS A 86 -4.62 -12.24 0.94
C LYS A 86 -4.41 -13.73 1.23
N GLU A 87 -4.12 -14.54 0.22
CA GLU A 87 -4.06 -15.99 0.35
C GLU A 87 -2.69 -16.51 0.82
N ALA A 88 -1.60 -15.95 0.29
CA ALA A 88 -0.23 -16.41 0.57
C ALA A 88 0.41 -15.71 1.78
N HIS A 89 -0.04 -14.51 2.12
CA HIS A 89 0.48 -13.76 3.27
C HIS A 89 -0.54 -13.54 4.38
N GLU A 90 -1.81 -13.95 4.18
CA GLU A 90 -2.88 -13.77 5.18
C GLU A 90 -3.07 -12.30 5.61
N LEU A 91 -2.71 -11.36 4.73
CA LEU A 91 -2.81 -9.92 4.98
C LEU A 91 -4.04 -9.32 4.34
N GLU A 92 -4.65 -8.36 5.05
CA GLU A 92 -5.71 -7.53 4.49
C GLU A 92 -5.14 -6.42 3.61
N VAL A 93 -5.82 -6.13 2.50
CA VAL A 93 -5.45 -5.04 1.59
C VAL A 93 -6.38 -3.85 1.79
N ALA A 94 -5.80 -2.67 1.94
CA ALA A 94 -6.56 -1.44 2.10
C ALA A 94 -7.46 -1.21 0.86
N PRO A 95 -8.70 -0.74 1.05
CA PRO A 95 -9.59 -0.46 -0.05
C PRO A 95 -8.98 0.61 -0.95
N SER A 96 -8.92 0.33 -2.25
CA SER A 96 -8.48 1.32 -3.22
C SER A 96 -9.58 2.37 -3.37
N ALA A 97 -9.25 3.64 -3.13
CA ALA A 97 -10.21 4.73 -3.33
C ALA A 97 -10.81 4.66 -4.74
N ALA A 98 -12.14 4.64 -4.83
CA ALA A 98 -12.85 4.63 -6.11
C ALA A 98 -12.47 5.87 -6.95
N GLY A 99 -12.22 5.67 -8.24
CA GLY A 99 -11.84 6.73 -9.18
C GLY A 99 -10.33 6.85 -9.46
N GLY A 100 -9.97 7.90 -10.21
CA GLY A 100 -8.59 8.16 -10.62
C GLY A 100 -7.65 8.54 -9.46
N LEU A 101 -6.34 8.56 -9.73
CA LEU A 101 -5.38 9.17 -8.81
C LEU A 101 -5.64 10.69 -8.71
N SER A 102 -5.44 11.26 -7.53
CA SER A 102 -5.29 12.71 -7.43
C SER A 102 -4.00 13.13 -8.15
N SER A 103 -3.90 14.37 -8.62
CA SER A 103 -2.67 14.88 -9.26
C SER A 103 -1.44 14.71 -8.35
N ALA A 104 -1.60 14.82 -7.03
CA ALA A 104 -0.52 14.64 -6.06
C ALA A 104 -0.09 13.16 -5.96
N ASP A 105 -1.04 12.22 -5.89
CA ASP A 105 -0.74 10.79 -5.83
C ASP A 105 -0.13 10.28 -7.12
N ASP A 106 -0.61 10.79 -8.25
CA ASP A 106 -0.08 10.49 -9.57
C ASP A 106 1.38 10.95 -9.71
N GLN A 107 1.71 12.17 -9.25
CA GLN A 107 3.09 12.64 -9.19
C GLN A 107 3.98 11.81 -8.25
N LYS A 108 3.49 11.42 -7.07
CA LYS A 108 4.24 10.54 -6.15
C LYS A 108 4.51 9.17 -6.79
N THR A 109 3.50 8.61 -7.46
CA THR A 109 3.59 7.35 -8.19
C THR A 109 4.62 7.44 -9.31
N SER A 110 4.60 8.51 -10.10
CA SER A 110 5.60 8.80 -11.13
C SER A 110 7.02 8.90 -10.57
N ARG A 111 7.22 9.62 -9.45
CA ARG A 111 8.54 9.76 -8.80
C ARG A 111 9.10 8.43 -8.34
N PHE A 112 8.25 7.56 -7.79
CA PHE A 112 8.68 6.23 -7.35
C PHE A 112 9.19 5.37 -8.51
N TYR A 113 8.41 5.22 -9.58
CA TYR A 113 8.81 4.38 -10.71
C TYR A 113 10.03 4.93 -11.44
N ASN A 114 10.12 6.25 -11.60
CA ASN A 114 11.34 6.87 -12.14
C ASN A 114 12.53 6.70 -11.20
N GLY A 115 12.32 6.73 -9.89
CA GLY A 115 13.36 6.45 -8.89
C GLY A 115 13.90 5.03 -9.01
N LEU A 116 13.02 4.03 -9.17
CA LEU A 116 13.42 2.64 -9.39
C LEU A 116 14.22 2.48 -10.68
N HIS A 117 13.77 3.09 -11.77
CA HIS A 117 14.49 3.06 -13.05
C HIS A 117 15.85 3.76 -12.99
N ARG A 118 16.02 4.74 -12.10
CA ARG A 118 17.33 5.36 -11.85
C ARG A 118 18.23 4.48 -10.98
N LEU A 119 17.68 3.79 -9.99
CA LEU A 119 18.41 2.81 -9.18
C LEU A 119 18.93 1.65 -10.03
N SER A 120 18.13 1.14 -10.97
CA SER A 120 18.58 0.09 -11.89
C SER A 120 19.74 0.52 -12.80
N LYS A 121 19.94 1.83 -12.96
CA LYS A 121 21.08 2.44 -13.66
C LYS A 121 22.26 2.79 -12.73
N GLY A 122 22.23 2.35 -11.48
CA GLY A 122 23.29 2.59 -10.49
C GLY A 122 23.28 3.98 -9.85
N MET A 123 22.22 4.77 -10.03
CA MET A 123 22.12 6.09 -9.40
C MET A 123 21.66 5.97 -7.96
N LYS A 124 22.31 6.68 -7.01
CA LYS A 124 21.80 6.80 -5.64
C LYS A 124 20.50 7.62 -5.63
N VAL A 125 19.40 7.00 -5.21
CA VAL A 125 18.08 7.63 -5.09
C VAL A 125 17.46 7.25 -3.75
N ASN A 126 16.86 8.21 -3.07
CA ASN A 126 15.99 7.94 -1.93
C ASN A 126 14.58 7.62 -2.44
N LEU A 127 14.17 6.35 -2.37
CA LEU A 127 12.82 5.94 -2.78
C LEU A 127 11.82 6.32 -1.70
N VAL A 128 10.75 6.98 -2.13
CA VAL A 128 9.57 7.20 -1.29
C VAL A 128 8.45 6.36 -1.86
N THR A 129 7.87 5.50 -1.03
CA THR A 129 6.75 4.63 -1.44
C THR A 129 5.55 5.47 -1.84
N PRO A 130 4.96 5.24 -3.02
CA PRO A 130 3.73 5.90 -3.41
C PRO A 130 2.60 5.24 -2.65
N ARG A 131 1.82 6.03 -1.91
CA ARG A 131 0.62 5.54 -1.21
C ARG A 131 -0.60 5.63 -2.10
N LYS A 132 -1.53 4.68 -1.96
CA LYS A 132 -2.96 5.06 -1.95
C LYS A 132 -3.85 4.11 -1.14
N ALA A 133 -4.22 4.57 0.06
CA ALA A 133 -5.58 4.55 0.59
C ALA A 133 -5.75 5.85 1.41
N ARG A 134 -6.85 6.59 1.20
CA ARG A 134 -7.28 7.64 2.13
C ARG A 134 -8.02 6.93 3.26
N ALA A 135 -7.71 7.26 4.51
CA ALA A 135 -8.60 6.94 5.61
C ALA A 135 -10.01 7.42 5.24
N ILE A 136 -11.00 6.55 5.41
CA ILE A 136 -12.34 7.05 5.69
C ILE A 136 -12.18 7.77 7.04
N MET A 137 -12.03 9.08 7.01
CA MET A 137 -12.43 9.89 8.16
C MET A 137 -13.93 9.76 8.22
N GLU A 138 -14.42 8.83 9.05
CA GLU A 138 -15.71 8.85 9.75
C GLU A 138 -15.95 7.47 10.37
N ASP A 139 -15.48 7.29 11.60
CA ASP A 139 -16.39 6.80 12.65
C ASP A 139 -16.04 7.50 13.96
N ARG A 140 -16.28 8.81 13.96
CA ARG A 140 -16.32 9.61 15.18
C ARG A 140 -17.68 10.28 15.30
N GLU A 141 -18.76 9.55 14.98
CA GLU A 141 -20.15 9.95 15.29
C GLU A 141 -21.12 8.73 15.39
N LEU A 142 -20.74 7.68 16.12
CA LEU A 142 -21.70 6.72 16.71
C LEU A 142 -21.86 6.89 18.24
N HIS A 143 -21.49 8.05 18.77
CA HIS A 143 -21.67 8.40 20.20
C HIS A 143 -22.46 9.70 20.42
N ASN A 144 -23.39 10.03 19.52
CA ASN A 144 -24.41 11.04 19.77
C ASN A 144 -25.75 10.58 19.19
N SER A 145 -26.30 9.49 19.73
CA SER A 145 -27.76 9.36 19.71
C SER A 145 -28.33 10.39 20.70
N PRO A 146 -29.22 11.29 20.27
CA PRO A 146 -29.92 12.14 21.21
C PRO A 146 -30.79 11.24 22.10
N LEU A 147 -30.51 11.26 23.41
CA LEU A 147 -31.47 10.83 24.43
C LEU A 147 -32.66 11.80 24.37
N HIS A 148 -33.58 11.58 23.43
CA HIS A 148 -34.95 12.02 23.59
C HIS A 148 -35.70 10.91 24.31
N GLY A 149 -36.14 11.23 25.52
CA GLY A 149 -36.92 10.34 26.35
C GLY A 149 -38.25 9.98 25.69
N ASP A 150 -38.75 8.80 26.04
CA ASP A 150 -39.97 8.77 26.82
C ASP A 150 -40.05 7.46 27.59
N GLY A 151 -40.44 7.56 28.86
CA GLY A 151 -40.63 6.41 29.71
C GLY A 151 -41.90 5.68 29.30
N THR A 152 -41.80 4.40 28.92
CA THR A 152 -42.91 3.47 29.10
C THR A 152 -42.39 2.06 29.29
N THR A 153 -42.52 1.58 30.51
CA THR A 153 -42.39 0.17 30.88
C THR A 153 -43.52 -0.61 30.20
N ALA A 154 -43.21 -1.46 29.23
CA ALA A 154 -44.15 -2.46 28.72
C ALA A 154 -43.70 -3.85 29.18
N VAL A 155 -44.30 -4.30 30.28
CA VAL A 155 -44.29 -5.71 30.69
C VAL A 155 -45.25 -6.43 29.76
N ALA A 156 -44.73 -7.34 28.92
CA ALA A 156 -45.56 -8.26 28.15
C ALA A 156 -44.94 -9.67 28.19
N LYS A 157 -45.46 -10.51 29.09
CA LYS A 157 -45.52 -11.97 28.94
C LYS A 157 -46.87 -12.47 29.46
N LEU A 158 -47.85 -12.54 28.55
CA LEU A 158 -48.82 -13.65 28.49
C LEU A 158 -48.08 -14.83 27.83
N GLY A 159 -48.33 -16.10 28.10
CA GLY A 159 -49.34 -16.79 28.88
C GLY A 159 -49.23 -18.29 28.54
N GLN A 160 -49.45 -19.14 29.53
CA GLN A 160 -50.14 -20.44 29.48
C GLN A 160 -50.32 -20.92 30.92
#